data_AF-A0AAW5B946-F1
#
_entry.id   AF-A0AAW5B946-F1
#
_cell.length_a   1.000
_cell.length_b   1.000
_cell.length_c   1.000
_cell.angle_alpha   90.00
_cell.angle_beta   90.00
_cell.angle_gamma   90.00
#
_symmetry.space_group_name_H-M   'P 1'
#
loop_
_entity.id
_entity.type
_entity.pdbx_description
1 polymer ?
#
loop_
_entity_poly.entity_id
_entity_poly.type
_entity_poly.pdbx_seq_one_letter_code
_entity_poly.pdbx_strand_id
1 'polypeptide(L)'
;MRNTTEQKSSFYIFLLYLCGFFLFLEWLYPLGDITDTTGLSIFVFYAVFCFLISIFQIRWWVSLLLKGLGMLVALNLLFAGPGFLSPEWFTLVLQDVAHNLTALFGREWYALTPLFRSGLFLLLIWLMSYLLHYWFVVMKRVLLFVLLTFIYLTVLDTFTIYDGGMAIVRIFFLSFIALGMANLMKELNSESLRLQKMRKNPIWILPLISMVLFSTLVGFAAPKFSPQWPDPVPF
;
A
#
# COMPACT_ATOMS: atom_id res chain seq x y z
N MET A 1 -33.84 -11.46 1.44
CA MET A 1 -32.73 -12.40 1.68
C MET A 1 -31.66 -12.17 0.61
N ARG A 2 -30.61 -11.40 0.92
CA ARG A 2 -29.52 -11.13 -0.03
C ARG A 2 -28.66 -12.40 -0.10
N ASN A 3 -28.54 -12.99 -1.29
CA ASN A 3 -27.97 -14.31 -1.51
C ASN A 3 -26.58 -14.46 -0.83
N THR A 4 -26.44 -15.47 0.04
CA THR A 4 -25.20 -15.78 0.79
C THR A 4 -23.95 -15.95 -0.10
N THR A 5 -24.15 -16.23 -1.39
CA THR A 5 -23.13 -16.25 -2.43
C THR A 5 -22.50 -14.87 -2.70
N GLU A 6 -23.32 -13.82 -2.81
CA GLU A 6 -22.85 -12.45 -3.08
C GLU A 6 -22.05 -11.91 -1.90
N GLN A 7 -22.53 -12.20 -0.68
CA GLN A 7 -21.90 -11.76 0.56
C GLN A 7 -20.50 -12.38 0.77
N LYS A 8 -20.30 -13.64 0.35
CA LYS A 8 -18.97 -14.29 0.40
C LYS A 8 -17.96 -13.70 -0.59
N SER A 9 -18.42 -13.27 -1.77
CA SER A 9 -17.56 -12.60 -2.76
C SER A 9 -17.09 -11.23 -2.24
N SER A 10 -17.99 -10.47 -1.61
CA SER A 10 -17.67 -9.16 -1.04
C SER A 10 -16.66 -9.24 0.12
N PHE A 11 -16.82 -10.20 1.04
CA PHE A 11 -15.88 -10.41 2.14
C PHE A 11 -14.48 -10.76 1.65
N TYR A 12 -14.38 -11.60 0.63
CA TYR A 12 -13.11 -11.94 0.02
C TYR A 12 -12.43 -10.69 -0.59
N ILE A 13 -13.17 -9.89 -1.35
CA ILE A 13 -12.62 -8.70 -2.01
C ILE A 13 -12.09 -7.72 -0.96
N PHE A 14 -12.86 -7.55 0.12
CA PHE A 14 -12.45 -6.74 1.25
C PHE A 14 -11.14 -7.25 1.88
N LEU A 15 -11.06 -8.55 2.19
CA LEU A 15 -9.87 -9.13 2.83
C LEU A 15 -8.64 -9.09 1.90
N LEU A 16 -8.81 -9.33 0.60
CA LEU A 16 -7.73 -9.24 -0.38
C LEU A 16 -7.21 -7.80 -0.50
N TYR A 17 -8.12 -6.83 -0.57
CA TYR A 17 -7.77 -5.42 -0.63
C TYR A 17 -7.12 -4.94 0.68
N LEU A 18 -7.56 -5.45 1.84
CA LEU A 18 -6.94 -5.21 3.14
C LEU A 18 -5.51 -5.75 3.19
N CYS A 19 -5.25 -6.94 2.62
CA CYS A 19 -3.88 -7.44 2.49
C CYS A 19 -3.03 -6.51 1.60
N GLY A 20 -3.59 -6.03 0.48
CA GLY A 20 -2.91 -5.05 -0.38
C GLY A 20 -2.58 -3.74 0.35
N PHE A 21 -3.48 -3.27 1.22
CA PHE A 21 -3.24 -2.12 2.08
C PHE A 21 -2.08 -2.35 3.05
N PHE A 22 -2.06 -3.47 3.77
CA PHE A 22 -0.97 -3.77 4.70
C PHE A 22 0.37 -3.94 3.97
N LEU A 23 0.38 -4.58 2.81
CA LEU A 23 1.56 -4.65 1.96
C LEU A 23 2.04 -3.25 1.52
N PHE A 24 1.12 -2.32 1.25
CA PHE A 24 1.47 -0.93 0.95
C PHE A 24 1.99 -0.15 2.17
N LEU A 25 1.50 -0.45 3.39
CA LEU A 25 2.07 0.16 4.60
C LEU A 25 3.54 -0.20 4.80
N GLU A 26 3.96 -1.41 4.41
CA GLU A 26 5.37 -1.80 4.40
C GLU A 26 6.21 -0.93 3.44
N TRP A 27 5.62 -0.26 2.46
CA TRP A 27 6.33 0.73 1.64
C TRP A 27 6.49 2.09 2.34
N LEU A 28 5.58 2.43 3.26
CA LEU A 28 5.60 3.72 3.95
C LEU A 28 6.55 3.71 5.14
N TYR A 29 6.60 2.63 5.92
CA TYR A 29 7.39 2.60 7.16
C TYR A 29 8.89 2.94 6.99
N PRO A 30 9.61 2.40 5.99
CA PRO A 30 11.03 2.68 5.83
C PRO A 30 11.34 4.16 5.59
N LEU A 31 10.37 4.93 5.08
CA LEU A 31 10.54 6.35 4.82
C LEU A 31 10.82 7.14 6.10
N GLY A 32 10.33 6.68 7.26
CA GLY A 32 10.65 7.31 8.54
C GLY A 32 12.14 7.22 8.90
N ASP A 33 12.83 6.19 8.41
CA ASP A 33 14.23 5.92 8.72
C ASP A 33 15.16 6.52 7.66
N ILE A 34 14.80 6.41 6.37
CA ILE A 34 15.68 6.80 5.25
C ILE A 34 15.49 8.24 4.76
N THR A 35 14.46 8.94 5.24
CA THR A 35 14.21 10.33 4.87
C THR A 35 13.87 11.18 6.08
N ASP A 36 14.14 12.49 6.00
CA ASP A 36 13.70 13.48 6.99
C ASP A 36 12.18 13.78 6.88
N THR A 37 11.36 12.74 6.71
CA THR A 37 9.91 12.86 6.57
C THR A 37 9.29 13.12 7.94
N THR A 38 9.35 14.39 8.35
CA THR A 38 8.62 14.89 9.52
C THR A 38 7.13 14.79 9.21
N GLY A 39 6.41 13.88 9.89
CA GLY A 39 4.98 13.68 9.69
C GLY A 39 4.58 12.41 8.93
N LEU A 40 5.40 11.35 8.96
CA LEU A 40 5.03 10.01 8.46
C LEU A 40 3.62 9.58 8.87
N SER A 41 3.21 9.90 10.10
CA SER A 41 1.87 9.64 10.62
C SER A 41 0.75 10.24 9.74
N ILE A 42 0.92 11.48 9.25
CA ILE A 42 -0.07 12.14 8.38
C ILE A 42 -0.19 11.42 7.04
N PHE A 43 0.94 10.98 6.46
CA PHE A 43 0.93 10.19 5.23
C PHE A 43 0.24 8.84 5.42
N VAL A 44 0.49 8.16 6.54
CA VAL A 44 -0.19 6.90 6.90
C VAL A 44 -1.70 7.13 7.10
N PHE A 45 -2.12 8.19 7.80
CA PHE A 45 -3.53 8.54 7.94
C PHE A 45 -4.19 8.83 6.60
N TYR A 46 -3.51 9.57 5.72
CA TYR A 46 -3.99 9.83 4.37
C TYR A 46 -4.09 8.53 3.54
N ALA A 47 -3.14 7.61 3.68
CA ALA A 47 -3.21 6.30 3.04
C ALA A 47 -4.43 5.52 3.53
N VAL A 48 -4.66 5.42 4.85
CA VAL A 48 -5.87 4.80 5.42
C VAL A 48 -7.13 5.42 4.82
N PHE A 49 -7.22 6.75 4.79
CA PHE A 49 -8.34 7.48 4.22
C PHE A 49 -8.57 7.14 2.73
N CYS A 50 -7.52 7.18 1.91
CA CYS A 50 -7.60 6.83 0.49
C CYS A 50 -8.08 5.40 0.26
N PHE A 51 -7.56 4.44 1.05
CA PHE A 51 -7.95 3.04 0.93
C PHE A 51 -9.38 2.79 1.40
N LEU A 52 -9.83 3.44 2.48
CA LEU A 52 -11.22 3.37 2.93
C LEU A 52 -12.19 3.88 1.84
N ILE A 53 -11.89 5.01 1.20
CA ILE A 53 -12.73 5.52 0.09
C ILE A 53 -12.80 4.50 -1.06
N SER A 54 -11.66 3.88 -1.41
CA SER A 54 -11.62 2.86 -2.46
C SER A 54 -12.44 1.61 -2.10
N ILE A 55 -12.50 1.21 -0.82
CA ILE A 55 -13.32 0.08 -0.35
C ILE A 55 -14.81 0.33 -0.56
N PHE A 56 -15.27 1.56 -0.34
CA PHE A 56 -16.68 1.90 -0.48
C PHE A 56 -17.17 1.93 -1.94
N GLN A 57 -16.26 1.80 -2.93
CA GLN A 57 -16.58 1.78 -4.36
C GLN A 57 -17.53 2.91 -4.80
N ILE A 58 -17.34 4.10 -4.21
CA ILE A 58 -18.15 5.28 -4.53
C ILE A 58 -17.86 5.71 -5.98
N ARG A 59 -18.81 6.41 -6.61
CA ARG A 59 -18.65 7.02 -7.93
C ARG A 59 -17.31 7.74 -8.04
N TRP A 60 -16.62 7.53 -9.16
CA TRP A 60 -15.23 7.97 -9.34
C TRP A 60 -15.02 9.48 -9.11
N TRP A 61 -15.94 10.34 -9.57
CA TRP A 61 -15.87 11.79 -9.34
C TRP A 61 -15.95 12.15 -7.85
N VAL A 62 -16.78 11.42 -7.08
CA VAL A 62 -16.92 11.64 -5.62
C VAL A 62 -15.69 11.14 -4.90
N SER A 63 -15.16 9.97 -5.29
CA SER A 63 -13.87 9.49 -4.76
C SER A 63 -12.74 10.47 -5.08
N LEU A 64 -12.75 11.08 -6.27
CA LEU A 64 -11.74 12.04 -6.69
C LEU A 64 -11.82 13.30 -5.80
N LEU A 65 -13.03 13.83 -5.60
CA LEU A 65 -13.26 15.01 -4.78
C LEU A 65 -12.87 14.75 -3.31
N LEU A 66 -13.29 13.62 -2.73
CA LEU A 66 -12.98 13.29 -1.33
C LEU A 66 -11.47 13.11 -1.10
N LYS A 67 -10.78 12.37 -1.98
CA LYS A 67 -9.32 12.21 -1.88
C LYS A 67 -8.58 13.51 -2.11
N GLY A 68 -9.09 14.38 -2.98
CA GLY A 68 -8.59 15.74 -3.21
C GLY A 68 -8.71 16.61 -1.97
N LEU A 69 -9.90 16.68 -1.36
CA LEU A 69 -10.09 17.42 -0.11
C LEU A 69 -9.21 16.86 1.01
N GLY A 70 -9.13 15.55 1.16
CA GLY A 70 -8.23 14.92 2.14
C GLY A 70 -6.76 15.27 1.91
N MET A 71 -6.33 15.40 0.65
CA MET A 71 -4.97 15.82 0.31
C MET A 71 -4.70 17.26 0.73
N LEU A 72 -5.65 18.18 0.47
CA LEU A 72 -5.51 19.59 0.90
C LEU A 72 -5.47 19.71 2.42
N VAL A 73 -6.29 18.93 3.14
CA VAL A 73 -6.26 18.86 4.61
C VAL A 73 -4.90 18.33 5.09
N ALA A 74 -4.40 17.24 4.51
CA ALA A 74 -3.10 16.66 4.87
C ALA A 74 -1.95 17.65 4.65
N LEU A 75 -1.95 18.38 3.53
CA LEU A 75 -0.96 19.44 3.26
C LEU A 75 -1.02 20.56 4.30
N ASN A 76 -2.24 21.00 4.65
CA ASN A 76 -2.41 22.03 5.67
C ASN A 76 -1.94 21.57 7.06
N LEU A 77 -2.14 20.29 7.40
CA LEU A 77 -1.64 19.71 8.65
C LEU A 77 -0.10 19.61 8.68
N LEU A 78 0.54 19.40 7.53
CA LEU A 78 2.00 19.29 7.41
C LEU A 78 2.71 20.65 7.47
N PHE A 79 2.18 21.68 6.80
CA PHE A 79 2.88 22.96 6.58
C PHE A 79 2.09 24.16 7.12
N ALA A 80 1.54 24.05 8.33
CA ALA A 80 0.69 25.04 8.99
C ALA A 80 1.00 26.49 8.56
N GLY A 81 0.01 27.16 7.97
CA GLY A 81 0.17 28.46 7.30
C GLY A 81 -1.01 29.40 7.52
N PRO A 82 -1.40 30.23 6.52
CA PRO A 82 -2.60 31.06 6.58
C PRO A 82 -3.83 30.21 6.91
N GLY A 83 -4.90 30.83 7.42
CA GLY A 83 -6.13 30.10 7.77
C GLY A 83 -6.56 29.14 6.65
N PHE A 84 -6.84 27.88 6.99
CA PHE A 84 -7.15 26.84 6.01
C PHE A 84 -8.28 27.27 5.07
N LEU A 85 -8.06 27.13 3.76
CA LEU A 85 -8.98 27.56 2.68
C LEU A 85 -9.27 29.07 2.63
N SER A 86 -8.46 29.91 3.28
CA SER A 86 -8.51 31.36 3.05
C SER A 86 -8.00 31.71 1.64
N PRO A 87 -8.36 32.88 1.10
CA PRO A 87 -7.80 33.36 -0.17
C PRO A 87 -6.26 33.35 -0.17
N GLU A 88 -5.64 33.70 0.96
CA GLU A 88 -4.19 33.71 1.14
C GLU A 88 -3.58 32.30 1.03
N TRP A 89 -4.25 31.30 1.61
CA TRP A 89 -3.83 29.90 1.52
C TRP A 89 -3.79 29.42 0.06
N PHE A 90 -4.83 29.73 -0.71
CA PHE A 90 -4.87 29.39 -2.14
C PHE A 90 -3.77 30.11 -2.93
N THR A 91 -3.52 31.39 -2.65
CA THR A 91 -2.43 32.11 -3.31
C THR A 91 -1.07 31.51 -3.01
N LEU A 92 -0.82 31.11 -1.76
CA LEU A 92 0.43 30.45 -1.35
C LEU A 92 0.62 29.14 -2.10
N VAL A 93 -0.39 28.26 -2.09
CA VAL A 93 -0.32 26.95 -2.75
C VAL A 93 -0.14 27.10 -4.27
N LEU A 94 -0.88 28.02 -4.91
CA LEU A 94 -0.77 28.24 -6.35
C LEU A 94 0.60 28.81 -6.75
N GLN A 95 1.14 29.75 -5.98
CA GLN A 95 2.47 30.30 -6.22
C GLN A 95 3.56 29.23 -6.02
N ASP A 96 3.45 28.42 -4.97
CA ASP A 96 4.36 27.31 -4.72
C ASP A 96 4.32 26.30 -5.86
N VAL A 97 3.12 25.87 -6.30
CA VAL A 97 2.97 24.96 -7.44
C VAL A 97 3.54 25.56 -8.72
N ALA A 98 3.28 26.83 -9.01
CA ALA A 98 3.81 27.48 -10.21
C ALA A 98 5.35 27.53 -10.20
N HIS A 99 5.95 27.94 -9.08
CA HIS A 99 7.40 27.96 -8.91
C HIS A 99 8.02 26.56 -9.11
N ASN A 100 7.44 25.55 -8.47
CA ASN A 100 7.92 24.19 -8.55
C ASN A 100 7.76 23.57 -9.94
N LEU A 101 6.68 23.87 -10.66
CA LEU A 101 6.51 23.40 -12.05
C LEU A 101 7.59 24.01 -12.95
N THR A 102 7.92 25.29 -12.79
CA THR A 102 9.03 25.91 -13.52
C THR A 102 10.36 25.24 -13.20
N ALA A 103 10.65 24.99 -11.92
CA ALA A 103 11.86 24.27 -11.50
C ALA A 103 11.92 22.83 -12.06
N LEU A 104 10.80 22.11 -12.04
CA LEU A 104 10.67 20.74 -12.56
C LEU A 104 11.00 20.67 -14.05
N PHE A 105 10.41 21.56 -14.86
CA PHE A 105 10.71 21.63 -16.30
C PHE A 105 12.11 22.18 -16.59
N GLY A 106 12.64 23.01 -15.70
CA GLY A 106 14.03 23.47 -15.69
C GLY A 106 15.05 22.41 -15.26
N ARG A 107 14.61 21.22 -14.82
CA ARG A 107 15.45 20.14 -14.25
C ARG A 107 16.19 20.54 -12.97
N GLU A 108 15.67 21.52 -12.25
CA GLU A 108 16.21 22.00 -10.97
C GLU A 108 15.57 21.24 -9.80
N TRP A 109 15.73 19.91 -9.77
CA TRP A 109 15.08 19.03 -8.79
C TRP A 109 15.40 19.39 -7.33
N TYR A 110 16.59 19.95 -7.10
CA TYR A 110 17.04 20.40 -5.78
C TYR A 110 16.25 21.60 -5.25
N ALA A 111 15.67 22.41 -6.16
CA ALA A 111 14.91 23.61 -5.82
C ALA A 111 13.44 23.31 -5.47
N LEU A 112 12.99 22.05 -5.58
CA LEU A 112 11.61 21.70 -5.26
C LEU A 112 11.31 21.96 -3.78
N THR A 113 10.21 22.65 -3.48
CA THR A 113 9.85 23.00 -2.12
C THR A 113 9.32 21.78 -1.34
N PRO A 114 9.44 21.77 0.00
CA PRO A 114 8.91 20.69 0.83
C PRO A 114 7.40 20.48 0.67
N LEU A 115 6.64 21.57 0.51
CA LEU A 115 5.19 21.52 0.28
C LEU A 115 4.87 20.74 -0.99
N PHE A 116 5.53 21.09 -2.10
CA PHE A 116 5.32 20.42 -3.39
C PHE A 116 5.75 18.94 -3.36
N ARG A 117 6.92 18.63 -2.76
CA ARG A 117 7.38 17.24 -2.60
C ARG A 117 6.38 16.40 -1.80
N SER A 118 5.83 16.95 -0.73
CA SER A 118 4.82 16.28 0.09
C SER A 118 3.50 16.12 -0.66
N GLY A 119 3.12 17.11 -1.48
CA GLY A 119 1.97 17.03 -2.37
C GLY A 119 2.11 15.89 -3.40
N LEU A 120 3.28 15.77 -4.04
CA LEU A 120 3.57 14.67 -4.94
C LEU A 120 3.51 13.31 -4.23
N PHE A 121 3.99 13.24 -2.99
CA PHE A 121 3.95 12.01 -2.21
C PHE A 121 2.51 11.62 -1.79
N LEU A 122 1.68 12.58 -1.37
CA LEU A 122 0.24 12.35 -1.15
C LEU A 122 -0.45 11.91 -2.44
N LEU A 123 -0.14 12.54 -3.57
CA LEU A 123 -0.66 12.12 -4.87
C LEU A 123 -0.23 10.68 -5.21
N LEU A 124 1.01 10.29 -4.90
CA LEU A 124 1.48 8.93 -5.08
C LEU A 124 0.67 7.94 -4.23
N ILE A 125 0.42 8.24 -2.95
CA ILE A 125 -0.42 7.41 -2.06
C ILE A 125 -1.83 7.24 -2.63
N TRP A 126 -2.42 8.33 -3.13
CA TRP A 126 -3.73 8.28 -3.79
C TRP A 126 -3.70 7.32 -4.98
N LEU A 127 -2.75 7.51 -5.90
CA LEU A 127 -2.61 6.69 -7.10
C LEU A 127 -2.37 5.22 -6.74
N MET A 128 -1.55 4.95 -5.72
CA MET A 128 -1.29 3.60 -5.23
C MET A 128 -2.54 2.92 -4.69
N SER A 129 -3.41 3.64 -3.98
CA SER A 129 -4.70 3.09 -3.55
C SER A 129 -5.56 2.64 -4.74
N TYR A 130 -5.58 3.41 -5.83
CA TYR A 130 -6.30 3.01 -7.04
C TYR A 130 -5.62 1.82 -7.74
N LEU A 131 -4.29 1.88 -7.88
CA LEU A 131 -3.50 0.86 -8.56
C LEU A 131 -3.63 -0.50 -7.86
N LEU A 132 -3.61 -0.51 -6.52
CA LEU A 132 -3.78 -1.73 -5.75
C LEU A 132 -5.18 -2.31 -5.85
N HIS A 133 -6.21 -1.46 -5.83
CA HIS A 133 -7.58 -1.92 -6.10
C HIS A 133 -7.64 -2.59 -7.48
N TYR A 134 -7.07 -1.94 -8.49
CA TYR A 134 -7.04 -2.46 -9.85
C TYR A 134 -6.27 -3.78 -9.97
N TRP A 135 -5.05 -3.87 -9.42
CA TRP A 135 -4.24 -5.08 -9.48
C TRP A 135 -4.81 -6.25 -8.70
N PHE A 136 -5.28 -6.02 -7.48
CA PHE A 136 -5.73 -7.08 -6.59
C PHE A 136 -7.14 -7.55 -6.94
N VAL A 137 -8.06 -6.61 -7.16
CA VAL A 137 -9.49 -6.92 -7.32
C VAL A 137 -9.86 -7.14 -8.77
N VAL A 138 -9.44 -6.25 -9.67
CA VAL A 138 -9.87 -6.27 -11.08
C VAL A 138 -9.02 -7.23 -11.90
N MET A 139 -7.70 -7.02 -11.94
CA MET A 139 -6.77 -7.84 -12.71
C MET A 139 -6.40 -9.16 -12.03
N LYS A 140 -6.58 -9.28 -10.71
CA LYS A 140 -6.18 -10.44 -9.88
C LYS A 140 -4.68 -10.79 -10.03
N ARG A 141 -3.83 -9.78 -10.19
CA ARG A 141 -2.36 -9.89 -10.36
C ARG A 141 -1.62 -9.51 -9.09
N VAL A 142 -1.92 -10.20 -8.00
CA VAL A 142 -1.34 -9.94 -6.66
C VAL A 142 0.17 -10.18 -6.62
N LEU A 143 0.67 -11.18 -7.36
CA LEU A 143 2.09 -11.58 -7.37
C LEU A 143 3.04 -10.45 -7.73
N LEU A 144 2.65 -9.58 -8.67
CA LEU A 144 3.49 -8.49 -9.12
C LEU A 144 3.79 -7.53 -7.96
N PHE A 145 2.76 -7.09 -7.24
CA PHE A 145 2.94 -6.18 -6.11
C PHE A 145 3.72 -6.82 -4.96
N VAL A 146 3.45 -8.09 -4.67
CA VAL A 146 4.20 -8.87 -3.67
C VAL A 146 5.69 -8.88 -4.01
N LEU A 147 6.04 -9.22 -5.26
CA LEU A 147 7.43 -9.28 -5.70
C LEU A 147 8.11 -7.91 -5.61
N LEU A 148 7.43 -6.85 -6.08
CA LEU A 148 7.93 -5.49 -5.95
C LEU A 148 8.14 -5.07 -4.49
N THR A 149 7.27 -5.50 -3.57
CA THR A 149 7.41 -5.19 -2.14
C THR A 149 8.64 -5.87 -1.54
N PHE A 150 8.88 -7.14 -1.87
CA PHE A 150 10.11 -7.83 -1.46
C PHE A 150 11.35 -7.13 -2.00
N ILE A 151 11.39 -6.83 -3.32
CA ILE A 151 12.52 -6.15 -3.95
C ILE A 151 12.78 -4.79 -3.30
N TYR A 152 11.72 -4.00 -3.09
CA TYR A 152 11.82 -2.69 -2.46
C TYR A 152 12.45 -2.78 -1.06
N LEU A 153 11.93 -3.66 -0.21
CA LEU A 153 12.41 -3.77 1.17
C LEU A 153 13.81 -4.38 1.27
N THR A 154 14.16 -5.37 0.45
CA THR A 154 15.52 -5.94 0.49
C THR A 154 16.56 -4.96 -0.05
N VAL A 155 16.21 -4.15 -1.07
CA VAL A 155 17.09 -3.08 -1.56
C VAL A 155 17.30 -2.04 -0.47
N LEU A 156 16.25 -1.63 0.25
CA LEU A 156 16.41 -0.69 1.37
C LEU A 156 17.26 -1.28 2.49
N ASP A 157 16.98 -2.51 2.91
CA ASP A 157 17.74 -3.22 3.94
C ASP A 157 19.23 -3.38 3.60
N THR A 158 19.55 -3.55 2.31
CA THR A 158 20.94 -3.73 1.87
C THR A 158 21.69 -2.41 1.71
N PHE A 159 21.03 -1.33 1.28
CA PHE A 159 21.70 -0.11 0.83
C PHE A 159 21.38 1.14 1.69
N THR A 160 20.63 0.98 2.78
CA THR A 160 20.25 2.09 3.67
C THR A 160 20.34 1.68 5.13
N ILE A 161 20.08 2.62 6.04
CA ILE A 161 20.07 2.37 7.49
C ILE A 161 18.83 1.62 8.00
N TYR A 162 17.90 1.28 7.10
CA TYR A 162 16.65 0.62 7.44
C TYR A 162 16.88 -0.87 7.77
N ASP A 163 16.42 -1.34 8.93
CA ASP A 163 16.38 -2.77 9.27
C ASP A 163 15.06 -3.42 8.80
N GLY A 164 15.16 -4.21 7.73
CA GLY A 164 14.05 -4.91 7.11
C GLY A 164 13.71 -6.28 7.71
N GLY A 165 14.43 -6.75 8.74
CA GLY A 165 14.32 -8.12 9.24
C GLY A 165 12.90 -8.52 9.64
N MET A 166 12.24 -7.70 10.46
CA MET A 166 10.84 -7.95 10.87
C MET A 166 9.84 -7.61 9.78
N ALA A 167 10.15 -6.65 8.91
CA ALA A 167 9.30 -6.29 7.79
C ALA A 167 9.13 -7.48 6.84
N ILE A 168 10.24 -8.14 6.45
CA ILE A 168 10.28 -9.34 5.58
C ILE A 168 9.33 -10.44 6.09
N VAL A 169 9.29 -10.70 7.39
CA VAL A 169 8.39 -11.70 7.99
C VAL A 169 6.91 -11.30 7.82
N ARG A 170 6.56 -10.03 8.06
CA ARG A 170 5.19 -9.53 7.87
C ARG A 170 4.76 -9.59 6.41
N ILE A 171 5.62 -9.16 5.47
CA ILE A 171 5.31 -9.26 4.03
C ILE A 171 5.12 -10.71 3.63
N PHE A 172 5.96 -11.64 4.10
CA PHE A 172 5.85 -13.06 3.78
C PHE A 172 4.47 -13.59 4.18
N PHE A 173 4.06 -13.34 5.42
CA PHE A 173 2.75 -13.75 5.93
C PHE A 173 1.60 -13.14 5.11
N LEU A 174 1.61 -11.81 4.90
CA LEU A 174 0.59 -11.09 4.14
C LEU A 174 0.52 -11.56 2.67
N SER A 175 1.67 -11.80 2.06
CA SER A 175 1.81 -12.24 0.66
C SER A 175 1.26 -13.64 0.46
N PHE A 176 1.55 -14.56 1.38
CA PHE A 176 1.01 -15.91 1.33
C PHE A 176 -0.51 -15.92 1.47
N ILE A 177 -1.06 -15.10 2.37
CA ILE A 177 -2.52 -14.92 2.49
C ILE A 177 -3.10 -14.37 1.19
N ALA A 178 -2.53 -13.28 0.66
CA ALA A 178 -3.04 -12.60 -0.52
C ALA A 178 -2.97 -13.50 -1.78
N LEU A 179 -1.85 -14.18 -2.01
CA LEU A 179 -1.66 -15.11 -3.12
C LEU A 179 -2.53 -16.35 -2.99
N GLY A 180 -2.60 -16.91 -1.77
CA GLY A 180 -3.43 -18.06 -1.47
C GLY A 180 -4.90 -17.80 -1.74
N MET A 181 -5.39 -16.64 -1.29
CA MET A 181 -6.72 -16.14 -1.61
C MET A 181 -6.90 -15.95 -3.13
N ALA A 182 -5.99 -15.22 -3.79
CA ALA A 182 -6.06 -14.94 -5.23
C ALA A 182 -6.19 -16.20 -6.09
N ASN A 183 -5.34 -17.19 -5.82
CA ASN A 183 -5.33 -18.45 -6.56
C ASN A 183 -6.55 -19.31 -6.25
N LEU A 184 -6.93 -19.41 -4.97
CA LEU A 184 -8.14 -20.15 -4.59
C LEU A 184 -9.38 -19.58 -5.27
N MET A 185 -9.51 -18.25 -5.36
CA MET A 185 -10.67 -17.66 -6.00
C MET A 185 -10.63 -17.76 -7.53
N LYS A 186 -9.44 -17.87 -8.13
CA LYS A 186 -9.32 -18.21 -9.55
C LYS A 186 -9.87 -19.62 -9.79
N GLU A 187 -9.48 -20.58 -8.96
CA GLU A 187 -9.87 -22.00 -9.08
C GLU A 187 -11.37 -22.23 -8.80
N LEU A 188 -11.92 -21.59 -7.77
CA LEU A 188 -13.34 -21.68 -7.44
C LEU A 188 -14.26 -21.10 -8.52
N ASN A 189 -13.74 -20.24 -9.39
CA ASN A 189 -14.49 -19.66 -10.51
C ASN A 189 -14.29 -20.46 -11.83
N SER A 190 -13.23 -21.26 -11.96
CA SER A 190 -12.98 -22.11 -13.14
C SER A 190 -13.74 -23.43 -13.10
N GLU A 191 -14.01 -24.01 -11.92
CA GLU A 191 -14.80 -25.23 -11.83
C GLU A 191 -16.30 -24.99 -11.63
N SER A 192 -17.10 -25.42 -12.60
CA SER A 192 -18.55 -25.49 -12.48
C SER A 192 -18.97 -26.76 -11.72
N LEU A 193 -19.87 -26.57 -10.74
CA LEU A 193 -20.74 -27.56 -10.08
C LEU A 193 -20.20 -28.35 -8.86
N ARG A 194 -18.94 -28.83 -8.79
CA ARG A 194 -18.53 -29.71 -7.66
C ARG A 194 -18.05 -28.95 -6.40
N LEU A 195 -17.37 -27.82 -6.57
CA LEU A 195 -16.85 -27.00 -5.47
C LEU A 195 -17.86 -26.01 -4.86
N GLN A 196 -19.07 -25.90 -5.43
CA GLN A 196 -20.10 -24.97 -4.96
C GLN A 196 -20.61 -25.31 -3.54
N LYS A 197 -20.53 -26.59 -3.14
CA LYS A 197 -20.82 -27.07 -1.78
C LYS A 197 -19.69 -26.74 -0.81
N MET A 198 -18.43 -26.84 -1.27
CA MET A 198 -17.23 -26.45 -0.52
C MET A 198 -17.17 -24.95 -0.25
N ARG A 199 -17.59 -24.12 -1.22
CA ARG A 199 -17.72 -22.66 -1.06
C ARG A 199 -18.58 -22.24 0.16
N LYS A 200 -19.49 -23.10 0.64
CA LYS A 200 -20.35 -22.78 1.79
C LYS A 200 -19.64 -22.94 3.14
N ASN A 201 -18.55 -23.68 3.23
CA ASN A 201 -17.87 -23.95 4.51
C ASN A 201 -16.52 -23.19 4.61
N PRO A 202 -16.27 -22.36 5.63
CA PRO A 202 -14.99 -21.63 5.78
C PRO A 202 -13.80 -22.55 6.11
N ILE A 203 -14.04 -23.85 6.39
CA ILE A 203 -13.01 -24.88 6.63
C ILE A 203 -11.94 -24.95 5.54
N TRP A 204 -12.21 -24.50 4.31
CA TRP A 204 -11.23 -24.49 3.22
C TRP A 204 -10.12 -23.45 3.35
N ILE A 205 -10.28 -22.46 4.24
CA ILE A 205 -9.22 -21.50 4.58
C ILE A 205 -8.17 -22.18 5.48
N LEU A 206 -8.53 -23.26 6.19
CA LEU A 206 -7.65 -23.97 7.12
C LEU A 206 -6.38 -24.56 6.48
N PRO A 207 -6.43 -25.28 5.34
CA PRO A 207 -5.20 -25.75 4.67
C PRO A 207 -4.32 -24.60 4.20
N LEU A 208 -4.92 -23.48 3.78
CA LEU A 208 -4.17 -22.26 3.45
C LEU A 208 -3.43 -21.73 4.67
N ILE A 209 -4.14 -21.48 5.77
CA ILE A 209 -3.54 -21.02 7.04
C ILE A 209 -2.46 -22.00 7.50
N SER A 210 -2.73 -23.31 7.47
CA SER A 210 -1.76 -24.35 7.83
C SER A 210 -0.50 -24.27 6.98
N MET A 211 -0.65 -24.13 5.65
CA MET A 211 0.49 -24.01 4.75
C MET A 211 1.28 -22.70 4.96
N VAL A 212 0.60 -21.59 5.22
CA VAL A 212 1.25 -20.31 5.57
C VAL A 212 2.04 -20.45 6.86
N LEU A 213 1.42 -20.96 7.93
CA LEU A 213 2.05 -21.14 9.23
C LEU A 213 3.23 -22.11 9.14
N PHE A 214 3.06 -23.24 8.48
CA PHE A 214 4.11 -24.23 8.27
C PHE A 214 5.30 -23.63 7.50
N SER A 215 5.04 -22.95 6.38
CA SER A 215 6.10 -22.31 5.58
C SER A 215 6.83 -21.21 6.37
N THR A 216 6.10 -20.44 7.17
CA THR A 216 6.67 -19.40 8.03
C THR A 216 7.54 -20.00 9.13
N LEU A 217 7.08 -21.06 9.79
CA LEU A 217 7.84 -21.77 10.82
C LEU A 217 9.12 -22.39 10.26
N VAL A 218 9.03 -23.05 9.11
CA VAL A 218 10.21 -23.63 8.43
C VAL A 218 11.18 -22.52 8.03
N GLY A 219 10.70 -21.42 7.43
CA GLY A 219 11.56 -20.30 7.04
C GLY A 219 12.22 -19.57 8.22
N PHE A 220 11.54 -19.54 9.38
CA PHE A 220 12.10 -18.97 10.61
C PHE A 220 13.12 -19.90 11.28
N ALA A 221 12.83 -21.20 11.34
CA ALA A 221 13.66 -22.20 12.02
C ALA A 221 14.83 -22.73 11.16
N ALA A 222 14.76 -22.56 9.84
CA ALA A 222 15.83 -22.98 8.95
C ALA A 222 17.14 -22.24 9.28
N PRO A 223 18.29 -22.95 9.25
CA PRO A 223 19.59 -22.32 9.48
C PRO A 223 19.85 -21.26 8.41
N LYS A 224 19.98 -20.00 8.84
CA LYS A 224 20.32 -18.88 7.97
C LYS A 224 21.83 -18.72 7.98
N PHE A 225 22.45 -18.76 6.82
CA PHE A 225 23.87 -18.43 6.70
C PHE A 225 24.09 -16.97 7.08
N SER A 226 25.23 -16.68 7.71
CA SER A 226 25.68 -15.30 7.86
C SER A 226 25.81 -14.64 6.48
N PRO A 227 25.70 -13.31 6.41
CA PRO A 227 25.94 -12.57 5.17
C PRO A 227 27.25 -13.04 4.52
N GLN A 228 27.19 -13.43 3.25
CA GLN A 228 28.37 -13.87 2.50
C GLN A 228 29.19 -12.70 1.96
N TRP A 229 28.62 -11.50 2.01
CA TRP A 229 29.20 -10.26 1.52
C TRP A 229 29.31 -9.27 2.67
N PRO A 230 30.40 -8.47 2.73
CA PRO A 230 30.49 -7.38 3.68
C PRO A 230 29.39 -6.34 3.39
N ASP A 231 28.91 -5.71 4.45
CA ASP A 231 27.89 -4.67 4.35
C ASP A 231 28.39 -3.51 3.47
N PRO A 232 27.66 -3.12 2.41
CA PRO A 232 28.05 -2.00 1.57
C PRO A 232 27.90 -0.64 2.28
N VAL A 233 27.18 -0.57 3.41
CA VAL A 233 26.98 0.67 4.17
C VAL A 233 27.81 0.61 5.46
N PRO A 234 28.69 1.61 5.75
CA PRO A 234 29.44 1.65 7.00
C PRO A 234 28.53 1.95 8.20
N PHE A 235 28.70 1.17 9.27
CA PHE A 235 28.00 1.31 10.56
C PHE A 235 28.35 2.60 11.30
#